data_AF-A0A1I8EFK6-F1
#
_entry.id   AF-A0A1I8EFK6-F1
#
_cell.length_a   1.000
_cell.length_b   1.000
_cell.length_c   1.000
_cell.angle_alpha   90.00
_cell.angle_beta   90.00
_cell.angle_gamma   90.00
#
_symmetry.space_group_name_H-M   'P 1'
#
loop_
_entity.id
_entity.type
_entity.pdbx_description
1 polymer ?
#
loop_
_entity_poly.entity_id
_entity_poly.type
_entity_poly.pdbx_seq_one_letter_code
_entity_poly.pdbx_strand_id
1 'polypeptide(L)'
;MTFTAPENESLTKTNVPCRNAEGVVSGTVFLRNQKGGENEKWGRLTSHADGVLVLCFYDAEFDVDPVARYVLLGFTLCVQELDDGGRLFELRHANQVNESSGISLHFRVAHSGSAERWYKMLKRGLGNGITIFP
;
A
#
# COMPACT_ATOMS: atom_id res chain seq x y z
N MET A 1 -54.50 1.76 7.10
CA MET A 1 -53.37 2.39 7.83
C MET A 1 -52.21 2.47 6.86
N THR A 2 -51.78 3.68 6.53
CA THR A 2 -50.73 3.93 5.53
C THR A 2 -49.42 4.18 6.26
N PHE A 3 -48.38 3.41 5.93
CA PHE A 3 -47.04 3.63 6.47
C PHE A 3 -46.43 4.87 5.80
N THR A 4 -46.06 5.87 6.59
CA THR A 4 -45.37 7.07 6.12
C THR A 4 -43.92 6.98 6.57
N ALA A 5 -42.99 6.95 5.63
CA ALA A 5 -41.56 6.96 5.93
C ALA A 5 -41.17 8.29 6.58
N PRO A 6 -40.27 8.30 7.59
CA PRO A 6 -39.81 9.52 8.23
C PRO A 6 -39.06 10.40 7.22
N GLU A 7 -39.28 11.72 7.31
CA GLU A 7 -38.50 12.68 6.54
C GLU A 7 -37.05 12.66 7.05
N ASN A 8 -36.10 12.52 6.13
CA ASN A 8 -34.67 12.56 6.43
C ASN A 8 -34.33 13.96 6.98
N GLU A 9 -34.37 14.13 8.30
CA GLU A 9 -33.89 15.33 8.97
C GLU A 9 -32.36 15.38 8.82
N SER A 10 -31.94 15.95 7.69
CA SER A 10 -30.64 16.60 7.49
C SER A 10 -29.46 15.85 8.09
N LEU A 11 -29.07 14.71 7.48
CA LEU A 11 -27.74 14.16 7.67
C LEU A 11 -26.72 15.22 7.22
N THR A 12 -26.27 16.03 8.17
CA THR A 12 -25.19 17.00 7.95
C THR A 12 -23.96 16.18 7.57
N LYS A 13 -23.53 16.33 6.32
CA LYS A 13 -22.25 15.78 5.85
C LYS A 13 -21.17 16.33 6.78
N THR A 14 -20.77 15.51 7.75
CA THR A 14 -19.61 15.80 8.57
C THR A 14 -18.42 15.66 7.63
N ASN A 15 -17.72 16.76 7.37
CA ASN A 15 -16.42 16.69 6.72
C ASN A 15 -15.49 15.98 7.69
N VAL A 16 -15.42 14.65 7.57
CA VAL A 16 -14.37 13.87 8.22
C VAL A 16 -13.06 14.37 7.64
N PRO A 17 -12.07 14.76 8.46
CA PRO A 17 -10.75 15.14 7.96
C PRO A 17 -10.28 14.05 7.00
N CYS A 18 -9.98 14.44 5.77
CA CYS A 18 -9.61 13.52 4.73
C CYS A 18 -8.27 12.87 5.14
N ARG A 19 -8.29 11.66 5.71
CA ARG A 19 -7.08 10.89 6.04
C ARG A 19 -6.20 10.61 4.81
N ASN A 20 -6.74 10.83 3.61
CA ASN A 20 -6.01 10.79 2.34
C ASN A 20 -5.11 12.00 2.11
N ALA A 21 -5.20 13.07 2.92
CA ALA A 21 -4.31 14.22 2.80
C ALA A 21 -2.84 13.89 3.16
N GLU A 22 -2.61 12.80 3.91
CA GLU A 22 -1.26 12.38 4.36
C GLU A 22 -0.71 11.16 3.60
N GLY A 23 -1.55 10.48 2.82
CA GLY A 23 -1.19 9.28 2.05
C GLY A 23 -0.74 9.64 0.63
N VAL A 24 0.47 9.22 0.26
CA VAL A 24 1.00 9.35 -1.11
C VAL A 24 0.20 8.44 -2.06
N VAL A 25 -0.16 7.24 -1.59
CA VAL A 25 -1.09 6.32 -2.25
C VAL A 25 -1.68 5.34 -1.23
N SER A 26 -2.94 4.94 -1.41
CA SER A 26 -3.58 3.88 -0.63
C SER A 26 -4.53 3.06 -1.49
N GLY A 27 -4.85 1.85 -1.04
CA GLY A 27 -5.79 0.97 -1.73
C GLY A 27 -5.71 -0.48 -1.27
N THR A 28 -6.63 -1.29 -1.75
CA THR A 28 -6.59 -2.74 -1.59
C THR A 28 -5.36 -3.33 -2.25
N VAL A 29 -4.65 -4.18 -1.51
CA VAL A 29 -3.46 -4.90 -1.96
C VAL A 29 -3.55 -6.35 -1.52
N PHE A 30 -2.92 -7.24 -2.27
CA PHE A 30 -2.84 -8.66 -1.95
C PHE A 30 -1.44 -8.98 -1.45
N LEU A 31 -1.27 -9.07 -0.13
CA LEU A 31 0.01 -9.30 0.51
C LEU A 31 0.34 -10.80 0.50
N ARG A 32 1.48 -11.17 -0.08
CA ARG A 32 1.94 -12.56 -0.12
C ARG A 32 2.51 -12.98 1.24
N ASN A 33 2.05 -14.12 1.74
CA ASN A 33 2.55 -14.74 2.96
C ASN A 33 3.73 -15.70 2.68
N GLN A 34 4.41 -16.15 3.73
CA GLN A 34 5.55 -17.07 3.62
C GLN A 34 5.21 -18.43 3.01
N LYS A 35 3.94 -18.83 3.04
CA LYS A 35 3.44 -20.08 2.44
C LYS A 35 3.03 -19.91 0.97
N GLY A 36 3.24 -18.73 0.38
CA GLY A 36 2.91 -18.41 -1.01
C GLY A 36 1.46 -17.99 -1.27
N GLY A 37 0.59 -18.00 -0.25
CA GLY A 37 -0.78 -17.51 -0.36
C GLY A 37 -0.85 -15.97 -0.31
N GLU A 38 -1.92 -15.40 -0.82
CA GLU A 38 -2.18 -13.96 -0.78
C GLU A 38 -3.31 -13.65 0.22
N ASN A 39 -3.14 -12.59 1.00
CA ASN A 39 -4.19 -12.05 1.87
C ASN A 39 -4.56 -10.65 1.40
N GLU A 40 -5.84 -10.40 1.25
CA GLU A 40 -6.33 -9.05 1.03
C GLU A 40 -6.06 -8.18 2.26
N LYS A 41 -5.50 -7.00 2.03
CA LYS A 41 -5.19 -5.98 3.03
C LYS A 41 -5.43 -4.59 2.46
N TRP A 42 -5.57 -3.62 3.34
CA TRP A 42 -5.47 -2.22 2.95
C TRP A 42 -4.03 -1.75 3.04
N GLY A 43 -3.44 -1.35 1.90
CA GLY A 43 -2.11 -0.75 1.84
C GLY A 43 -2.20 0.78 1.91
N ARG A 44 -1.33 1.40 2.69
CA ARG A 44 -1.17 2.86 2.74
C ARG A 44 0.30 3.24 2.72
N LEU A 45 0.72 3.97 1.69
CA LEU A 45 2.04 4.57 1.60
C LEU A 45 1.95 6.03 2.03
N THR A 46 2.75 6.40 3.02
CA THR A 46 2.84 7.77 3.55
C THR A 46 4.25 8.30 3.38
N SER A 47 4.40 9.62 3.31
CA SER A 47 5.70 10.29 3.35
C SER A 47 5.80 11.03 4.67
N HIS A 48 6.83 10.72 5.45
CA HIS A 48 7.18 11.49 6.64
C HIS A 48 7.98 12.74 6.25
N ALA A 49 8.31 13.57 7.26
CA ALA A 49 9.32 14.61 7.14
C ALA A 49 10.61 14.03 6.52
N ASP A 50 11.32 14.84 5.75
CA ASP A 50 12.53 14.45 5.01
C ASP A 50 12.30 13.49 3.81
N GLY A 51 11.05 13.23 3.43
CA GLY A 51 10.71 12.44 2.24
C GLY A 51 10.80 10.93 2.44
N VAL A 52 10.96 10.47 3.69
CA VAL A 52 11.04 9.05 4.03
C VAL A 52 9.68 8.38 3.82
N LEU A 53 9.65 7.36 2.97
CA LEU A 53 8.45 6.56 2.74
C LEU A 53 8.22 5.54 3.85
N VAL A 54 6.97 5.47 4.31
CA VAL A 54 6.50 4.45 5.25
C VAL A 54 5.30 3.74 4.64
N LEU A 55 5.42 2.42 4.49
CA LEU A 55 4.38 1.53 3.98
C LEU A 55 3.72 0.78 5.14
N CYS A 56 2.43 0.99 5.30
CA CYS A 56 1.60 0.30 6.28
C CYS A 56 0.60 -0.63 5.59
N PHE A 57 0.34 -1.77 6.23
CA PHE A 57 -0.74 -2.69 5.90
C PHE A 57 -1.72 -2.79 7.07
N TYR A 58 -3.00 -2.84 6.77
CA TYR A 58 -4.10 -2.95 7.72
C TYR A 58 -5.02 -4.10 7.32
N ASP A 59 -5.77 -4.66 8.27
CA ASP A 59 -6.78 -5.67 7.95
C ASP A 59 -7.92 -5.04 7.11
N ALA A 60 -8.33 -3.81 7.45
CA ALA A 60 -9.29 -3.01 6.70
C ALA A 60 -8.89 -1.52 6.59
N GLU A 61 -9.57 -0.77 5.70
CA GLU A 61 -9.27 0.65 5.40
C GLU A 61 -9.33 1.58 6.62
N PHE A 62 -10.27 1.31 7.52
CA PHE A 62 -10.60 2.17 8.66
C PHE A 62 -9.95 1.74 9.97
N ASP A 63 -9.19 0.65 9.97
CA ASP A 63 -8.49 0.19 11.17
C ASP A 63 -7.50 1.25 11.66
N VAL A 64 -7.37 1.34 12.98
CA VAL A 64 -6.51 2.31 13.65
C VAL A 64 -5.06 1.85 13.58
N ASP A 65 -4.82 0.58 13.88
CA ASP A 65 -3.48 0.02 14.01
C ASP A 65 -3.09 -0.80 12.78
N PRO A 66 -1.91 -0.56 12.19
CA PRO A 66 -1.42 -1.39 11.09
C PRO A 66 -0.98 -2.76 11.60
N VAL A 67 -1.32 -3.81 10.84
CA VAL A 67 -0.80 -5.16 11.07
C VAL A 67 0.67 -5.29 10.70
N ALA A 68 1.17 -4.42 9.81
CA ALA A 68 2.59 -4.32 9.48
C ALA A 68 2.96 -2.91 9.05
N ARG A 69 4.18 -2.47 9.42
CA ARG A 69 4.73 -1.15 9.06
C ARG A 69 6.19 -1.30 8.65
N TYR A 70 6.53 -0.74 7.50
CA TYR A 70 7.88 -0.77 6.93
C TYR A 70 8.35 0.64 6.61
N VAL A 71 9.50 1.03 7.16
CA VAL A 71 10.24 2.22 6.73
C VAL A 71 11.08 1.81 5.52
N LEU A 72 10.83 2.41 4.36
CA LEU A 72 11.37 1.94 3.09
C LEU A 72 12.79 2.45 2.78
N LEU A 73 13.49 3.01 3.76
CA LEU A 73 14.87 3.46 3.58
C LEU A 73 15.78 2.25 3.28
N GLY A 74 16.57 2.33 2.22
CA GLY A 74 17.49 1.26 1.81
C GLY A 74 16.83 0.06 1.11
N PHE A 75 15.51 0.09 0.89
CA PHE A 75 14.83 -0.95 0.11
C PHE A 75 15.10 -0.78 -1.39
N THR A 76 15.23 -1.90 -2.09
CA THR A 76 15.19 -1.97 -3.55
C THR A 76 13.81 -2.44 -4.00
N LEU A 77 13.38 -1.96 -5.17
CA LEU A 77 12.08 -2.27 -5.77
C LEU A 77 12.25 -3.10 -7.03
N CYS A 78 11.62 -4.28 -7.05
CA CYS A 78 11.39 -5.07 -8.24
C CYS A 78 9.89 -5.07 -8.57
N VAL A 79 9.56 -5.02 -9.85
CA VAL A 79 8.17 -4.92 -10.32
C VAL A 79 7.96 -5.91 -11.45
N GLN A 80 6.92 -6.71 -11.33
CA GLN A 80 6.47 -7.63 -12.36
C GLN A 80 5.06 -7.24 -12.81
N GLU A 81 4.89 -7.03 -14.11
CA GLU A 81 3.56 -6.85 -14.70
C GLU A 81 2.84 -8.20 -14.76
N LEU A 82 1.54 -8.18 -14.53
CA LEU A 82 0.70 -9.37 -14.53
C LEU A 82 -0.28 -9.32 -15.70
N ASP A 83 -0.67 -10.50 -16.18
CA ASP A 83 -1.54 -10.64 -17.36
C ASP A 83 -2.94 -10.03 -17.16
N ASP A 84 -3.38 -9.87 -15.91
CA ASP A 84 -4.65 -9.25 -15.53
C ASP A 84 -4.59 -7.70 -15.52
N GLY A 85 -3.45 -7.12 -15.91
CA GLY A 85 -3.20 -5.68 -15.87
C GLY A 85 -2.78 -5.16 -14.49
N GLY A 86 -2.67 -6.04 -13.49
CA GLY A 86 -2.10 -5.71 -12.19
C GLY A 86 -0.58 -5.66 -12.22
N ARG A 87 0.01 -5.34 -11.06
CA ARG A 87 1.46 -5.48 -10.84
C ARG A 87 1.75 -6.14 -9.50
N LEU A 88 2.76 -6.99 -9.50
CA LEU A 88 3.40 -7.51 -8.31
C LEU A 88 4.60 -6.63 -7.97
N PHE A 89 4.62 -6.11 -6.74
CA PHE A 89 5.72 -5.34 -6.18
C PHE A 89 6.50 -6.21 -5.21
N GLU A 90 7.81 -6.25 -5.38
CA GLU A 90 8.75 -6.89 -4.46
C GLU A 90 9.69 -5.82 -3.90
N LEU A 91 9.67 -5.66 -2.57
CA LEU A 91 10.53 -4.74 -1.84
C LEU A 91 11.52 -5.55 -1.02
N ARG A 92 12.82 -5.36 -1.28
CA ARG A 92 13.90 -6.08 -0.62
C ARG A 92 14.82 -5.12 0.11
N HIS A 93 15.18 -5.45 1.34
CA HIS A 93 16.21 -4.75 2.10
C HIS A 93 17.28 -5.75 2.52
N ALA A 94 18.49 -5.61 1.97
CA ALA A 94 19.62 -6.42 2.39
C ALA A 94 20.14 -5.92 3.75
N ASN A 95 20.32 -6.81 4.71
CA ASN A 95 21.00 -6.46 5.94
C ASN A 95 22.51 -6.32 5.64
N GLN A 96 23.06 -5.13 5.85
CA GLN A 96 24.45 -4.79 5.50
C GLN A 96 25.51 -5.62 6.24
N VAL A 97 25.11 -6.38 7.26
CA VAL A 97 25.99 -7.25 8.05
C VAL A 97 25.88 -8.73 7.62
N ASN A 98 24.72 -9.16 7.10
CA ASN A 98 24.50 -10.55 6.72
C ASN A 98 23.39 -10.67 5.67
N GLU A 99 23.75 -10.91 4.40
CA GLU A 99 22.82 -10.94 3.26
C GLU A 99 21.69 -11.96 3.43
N SER A 100 21.90 -13.03 4.20
CA SER A 100 20.89 -14.07 4.46
C SER A 100 19.76 -13.64 5.42
N SER A 101 19.84 -12.43 6.00
CA SER A 101 18.87 -11.91 6.99
C SER A 101 18.07 -10.70 6.51
N GLY A 102 18.02 -10.49 5.19
CA GLY A 102 17.26 -9.39 4.59
C GLY A 102 15.75 -9.51 4.77
N ILE A 103 15.07 -8.37 4.67
CA ILE A 103 13.60 -8.32 4.63
C ILE A 103 13.17 -8.37 3.17
N SER A 104 12.27 -9.29 2.82
CA SER A 104 11.58 -9.30 1.53
C SER A 104 10.08 -9.28 1.77
N LEU A 105 9.38 -8.36 1.10
CA LEU A 105 7.93 -8.29 1.13
C LEU A 105 7.40 -8.20 -0.30
N HIS A 106 6.30 -8.89 -0.56
CA HIS A 106 5.68 -8.96 -1.88
C HIS A 106 4.20 -8.65 -1.77
N PHE A 107 3.71 -7.72 -2.56
CA PHE A 107 2.29 -7.42 -2.63
C PHE A 107 1.85 -7.10 -4.05
N ARG A 108 0.64 -7.53 -4.40
CA ARG A 108 0.04 -7.31 -5.71
C ARG A 108 -1.04 -6.23 -5.63
N VAL A 109 -1.09 -5.41 -6.67
CA VAL A 109 -2.18 -4.44 -6.92
C VAL A 109 -2.87 -4.86 -8.21
N ALA A 110 -4.14 -5.25 -8.12
CA ALA A 110 -4.86 -5.89 -9.23
C ALA A 110 -5.24 -4.93 -10.37
N HIS A 111 -5.58 -3.68 -10.06
CA HIS A 111 -6.06 -2.74 -11.07
C HIS A 111 -4.91 -1.90 -11.65
N SER A 112 -4.76 -1.91 -12.98
CA SER A 112 -3.69 -1.21 -13.71
C SER A 112 -3.53 0.26 -13.34
N GLY A 113 -4.63 1.02 -13.25
CA GLY A 113 -4.59 2.43 -12.86
C GLY A 113 -4.07 2.65 -11.43
N SER A 114 -4.46 1.78 -10.51
CA SER A 114 -3.96 1.79 -9.13
C SER A 114 -2.50 1.34 -9.09
N ALA A 115 -2.15 0.26 -9.80
CA ALA A 115 -0.80 -0.29 -9.88
C ALA A 115 0.20 0.73 -10.43
N GLU A 116 -0.17 1.49 -11.47
CA GLU A 116 0.66 2.57 -12.01
C GLU A 116 0.88 3.68 -10.98
N ARG A 117 -0.16 4.04 -10.20
CA ARG A 117 -0.02 5.03 -9.12
C ARG A 117 0.92 4.54 -8.03
N TRP A 118 0.76 3.28 -7.59
CA TRP A 118 1.66 2.64 -6.63
C TRP A 118 3.11 2.62 -7.13
N TYR A 119 3.33 2.23 -8.39
CA TYR A 119 4.65 2.23 -9.01
C TYR A 119 5.32 3.60 -9.01
N LYS A 120 4.63 4.64 -9.50
CA LYS A 120 5.18 6.01 -9.55
C LYS A 120 5.61 6.49 -8.17
N MET A 121 4.82 6.20 -7.14
CA MET A 121 5.08 6.68 -5.79
C MET A 121 6.20 5.93 -5.09
N LEU A 122 6.24 4.60 -5.21
CA LEU A 122 7.35 3.79 -4.72
C LEU A 122 8.66 4.16 -5.40
N LYS A 123 8.66 4.26 -6.75
CA LYS A 123 9.85 4.65 -7.52
C LYS A 123 10.35 6.03 -7.14
N ARG A 124 9.44 6.99 -6.94
CA ARG A 124 9.81 8.36 -6.56
C ARG A 124 10.51 8.41 -5.19
N GLY A 125 10.03 7.67 -4.19
CA GLY A 125 10.58 7.79 -2.84
C GLY A 125 11.72 6.82 -2.51
N LEU A 126 11.90 5.74 -3.28
CA LEU A 126 13.06 4.83 -3.12
C LEU A 126 14.32 5.35 -3.84
N GLY A 127 14.20 6.41 -4.65
CA GLY A 127 15.28 6.92 -5.47
C GLY A 127 15.65 5.99 -6.63
N ASN A 128 16.81 6.19 -7.26
CA ASN A 128 17.31 5.39 -8.39
C ASN A 128 17.73 3.96 -7.97
N GLY A 129 16.95 3.28 -7.12
CA GLY A 129 17.06 1.85 -6.88
C GLY A 129 16.86 1.11 -8.21
N ILE A 130 17.84 0.28 -8.54
CA ILE A 130 17.93 -0.44 -9.81
C ILE A 130 16.62 -1.19 -10.08
N THR A 131 15.86 -0.75 -11.08
CA THR A 131 14.79 -1.57 -11.69
C THR A 131 15.46 -2.73 -12.40
N ILE A 132 15.48 -3.90 -11.75
CA ILE A 132 15.90 -5.14 -12.40
C ILE A 132 14.64 -5.75 -13.01
N PHE A 133 14.58 -5.78 -14.33
CA PHE A 133 13.59 -6.57 -15.05
C PHE A 133 14.17 -7.99 -15.22
N PRO A 134 13.42 -9.06 -14.90
CA PRO A 134 13.81 -10.42 -15.27
C PRO A 134 13.82 -10.61 -16.79
#